data_AF-A0A0N5CM33-F1
#
_entry.id   AF-A0A0N5CM33-F1
#
_cell.length_a   1.000
_cell.length_b   1.000
_cell.length_c   1.000
_cell.angle_alpha   90.00
_cell.angle_beta   90.00
_cell.angle_gamma   90.00
#
_symmetry.space_group_name_H-M   'P 1'
#
loop_
_entity.id
_entity.type
_entity.pdbx_description
1 polymer ?
#
loop_
_entity_poly.entity_id
_entity_poly.type
_entity_poly.pdbx_seq_one_letter_code
_entity_poly.pdbx_strand_id
1 'polypeptide(L)'
;LKFLQVQKAVEYRYLSDYPQNVNDSERRDAVISIISDQHFVAPAVREALHYAYKNLTVYAYIFEYESAHLLKFIRKKGIKKGASHGNDCSLIFDNQNLSNSMLQKVAWNDNDRKVLDHLITQMTNFIHKRNLSKIGFVRFSPLHRAATKINTAGNIVSPVDFYSNVTVFWYETIPIVEQLSVEPHYRLLLKSCTMCQYPYKAPFYIILIALILITIGLLIACIHQQKRVKYKPTTYAIMHELRTVKNDEKLVMS
;
A
#
# COMPACT_ATOMS: atom_id res chain seq x y z
N LEU A 1 -1.55 -0.81 9.04
CA LEU A 1 -1.90 0.58 8.62
C LEU A 1 -0.68 1.40 8.21
N LYS A 2 0.39 1.49 9.03
CA LYS A 2 1.60 2.30 8.71
C LYS A 2 2.23 2.00 7.34
N PHE A 3 2.45 0.72 7.02
CA PHE A 3 2.98 0.30 5.71
C PHE A 3 2.14 0.76 4.52
N LEU A 4 0.81 0.80 4.67
CA LEU A 4 -0.09 1.22 3.60
C LEU A 4 0.03 2.72 3.29
N GLN A 5 0.30 3.55 4.30
CA GLN A 5 0.43 5.00 4.13
C GLN A 5 1.76 5.36 3.46
N VAL A 6 2.84 4.72 3.87
CA VAL A 6 4.15 4.84 3.20
C VAL A 6 4.03 4.39 1.75
N GLN A 7 3.40 3.25 1.51
CA GLN A 7 3.14 2.77 0.15
C GLN A 7 2.36 3.80 -0.67
N LYS A 8 1.26 4.36 -0.13
CA LYS A 8 0.47 5.38 -0.82
C LYS A 8 1.25 6.66 -1.10
N ALA A 9 2.12 7.09 -0.19
CA ALA A 9 2.97 8.25 -0.40
C ALA A 9 4.01 8.01 -1.51
N VAL A 10 4.62 6.82 -1.55
CA VAL A 10 5.56 6.42 -2.61
C VAL A 10 4.84 6.27 -3.95
N GLU A 11 3.67 5.63 -3.98
CA GLU A 11 2.80 5.55 -5.17
C GLU A 11 2.46 6.94 -5.68
N TYR A 12 2.04 7.85 -4.80
CA TYR A 12 1.74 9.22 -5.20
C TYR A 12 2.96 9.95 -5.77
N ARG A 13 4.14 9.80 -5.15
CA ARG A 13 5.35 10.51 -5.59
C ARG A 13 5.89 10.03 -6.94
N TYR A 14 5.84 8.72 -7.18
CA TYR A 14 6.51 8.09 -8.32
C TYR A 14 5.56 7.62 -9.41
N LEU A 15 4.27 7.49 -9.12
CA LEU A 15 3.27 6.99 -10.06
C LEU A 15 2.15 7.98 -10.40
N SER A 16 2.12 9.18 -9.80
CA SER A 16 1.09 10.21 -10.10
C SER A 16 0.99 10.56 -11.58
N ASP A 17 2.12 10.52 -12.28
CA ASP A 17 2.24 11.00 -13.65
C ASP A 17 1.92 9.91 -14.68
N TYR A 18 1.70 8.66 -14.24
CA TYR A 18 1.34 7.58 -15.15
C TYR A 18 -0.18 7.45 -15.30
N PRO A 19 -0.66 7.08 -16.50
CA PRO A 19 -2.04 6.65 -16.67
C PRO A 19 -2.34 5.46 -15.75
N GLN A 20 -3.62 5.24 -15.41
CA GLN A 20 -4.07 4.08 -14.61
C GLN A 20 -3.53 2.73 -15.16
N ASN A 21 -3.18 2.68 -16.45
CA ASN A 21 -2.58 1.53 -17.13
C ASN A 21 -1.09 1.76 -17.43
N VAL A 22 -0.25 1.77 -16.38
CA VAL A 22 1.22 1.84 -16.50
C VAL A 22 1.74 0.61 -17.26
N ASN A 23 2.48 0.81 -18.34
CA ASN A 23 3.09 -0.30 -19.09
C ASN A 23 4.34 -0.86 -18.38
N ASP A 24 4.84 -2.04 -18.79
CA ASP A 24 5.96 -2.69 -18.12
C ASP A 24 7.27 -1.89 -18.13
N SER A 25 7.50 -1.08 -19.17
CA SER A 25 8.68 -0.21 -19.25
C SER A 25 8.59 0.93 -18.25
N GLU A 26 7.43 1.55 -18.13
CA GLU A 26 7.15 2.62 -17.18
C GLU A 26 7.22 2.14 -15.74
N ARG A 27 6.64 0.96 -15.44
CA ARG A 27 6.76 0.31 -14.12
C ARG A 27 8.22 0.08 -13.75
N ARG A 28 9.02 -0.42 -14.70
CA ARG A 28 10.45 -0.65 -14.50
C ARG A 28 11.21 0.64 -14.22
N ASP A 29 10.95 1.69 -14.98
CA ASP A 29 11.56 3.01 -14.78
C ASP A 29 11.18 3.60 -13.41
N ALA A 30 9.93 3.44 -12.97
CA ALA A 30 9.48 3.87 -11.65
C ALA A 30 10.19 3.12 -10.53
N VAL A 31 10.30 1.78 -10.63
CA VAL A 31 11.05 0.95 -9.66
C VAL A 31 12.51 1.36 -9.61
N ILE A 32 13.16 1.58 -10.76
CA ILE A 32 14.56 2.05 -10.81
C ILE A 32 14.68 3.41 -10.13
N SER A 33 13.75 4.34 -10.36
CA SER A 33 13.76 5.67 -9.76
C SER A 33 13.60 5.59 -8.24
N ILE A 34 12.63 4.80 -7.74
CA ILE A 34 12.41 4.61 -6.29
C ILE A 34 13.69 4.07 -5.63
N ILE A 35 14.27 2.99 -6.18
CA ILE A 35 15.46 2.36 -5.60
C ILE A 35 16.67 3.29 -5.67
N SER A 36 16.86 3.98 -6.80
CA SER A 36 17.96 4.92 -6.99
C SER A 36 17.86 6.08 -6.00
N ASP A 37 16.67 6.64 -5.86
CA ASP A 37 16.42 7.77 -4.99
C ASP A 37 16.60 7.43 -3.51
N GLN A 38 15.99 6.32 -3.08
CA GLN A 38 16.01 5.89 -1.68
C GLN A 38 17.42 5.48 -1.22
N HIS A 39 18.17 4.77 -2.06
CA HIS A 39 19.43 4.15 -1.65
C HIS A 39 20.69 4.90 -2.06
N PHE A 40 20.62 5.80 -3.04
CA PHE A 40 21.80 6.50 -3.54
C PHE A 40 21.64 8.02 -3.53
N VAL A 41 20.58 8.54 -4.15
CA VAL A 41 20.43 10.00 -4.32
C VAL A 41 20.15 10.69 -2.98
N ALA A 42 19.08 10.32 -2.26
CA ALA A 42 18.74 10.97 -1.01
C ALA A 42 19.88 10.89 0.02
N PRO A 43 20.54 9.73 0.24
CA PRO A 43 21.69 9.65 1.13
C PRO A 43 22.84 10.57 0.73
N ALA A 44 23.18 10.64 -0.57
CA ALA A 44 24.27 11.48 -1.06
C ALA A 44 24.01 12.98 -0.84
N VAL A 45 22.78 13.43 -1.10
CA VAL A 45 22.38 14.83 -0.85
C VAL A 45 22.38 15.15 0.64
N ARG A 46 21.87 14.24 1.47
CA ARG A 46 21.89 14.39 2.94
C ARG A 46 23.31 14.52 3.47
N GLU A 47 24.24 13.72 2.96
CA GLU A 47 25.65 13.78 3.32
C GLU A 47 26.30 15.10 2.85
N ALA A 48 26.02 15.53 1.62
CA ALA A 48 26.49 16.81 1.09
C ALA A 48 26.01 17.99 1.97
N LEU A 49 24.74 17.97 2.39
CA LEU A 49 24.19 18.95 3.34
C LEU A 49 24.90 18.91 4.69
N HIS A 50 25.14 17.72 5.23
CA HIS A 50 25.83 17.58 6.51
C HIS A 50 27.21 18.25 6.50
N TYR A 51 28.00 18.03 5.44
CA TYR A 51 29.29 18.69 5.29
C TYR A 51 29.18 20.19 5.02
N ALA A 52 28.18 20.61 4.24
CA ALA A 52 27.97 22.02 3.93
C ALA A 52 27.56 22.84 5.17
N TYR A 53 26.75 22.28 6.06
CA TYR A 53 26.40 22.91 7.35
C TYR A 53 27.61 23.08 8.28
N LYS A 54 28.62 22.22 8.14
CA LYS A 54 29.92 22.35 8.83
C LYS A 54 30.87 23.32 8.12
N ASN A 55 30.39 24.10 7.17
CA ASN A 55 31.15 25.06 6.37
C ASN A 55 32.32 24.42 5.58
N LEU A 56 32.24 23.13 5.26
CA LEU A 56 33.24 22.47 4.43
C LEU A 56 33.02 22.78 2.95
N THR A 57 34.07 22.64 2.14
CA THR A 57 33.98 22.79 0.68
C THR A 57 33.37 21.53 0.07
N VAL A 58 32.17 21.67 -0.48
CA VAL A 58 31.42 20.57 -1.11
C VAL A 58 31.13 20.93 -2.56
N TYR A 59 31.38 19.96 -3.45
CA TYR A 59 30.95 20.00 -4.84
C TYR A 59 30.17 18.71 -5.11
N ALA A 60 29.05 18.81 -5.82
CA ALA A 60 28.23 17.69 -6.20
C ALA A 60 28.20 17.57 -7.74
N TYR A 61 28.13 16.34 -8.23
CA TYR A 61 27.92 16.06 -9.64
C TYR A 61 26.80 15.04 -9.86
N ILE A 62 26.21 15.08 -11.05
CA ILE A 62 25.24 14.09 -11.52
C ILE A 62 25.83 13.46 -12.77
N PHE A 63 26.12 12.16 -12.72
CA PHE A 63 26.67 11.44 -13.86
C PHE A 63 25.54 10.92 -14.76
N GLU A 64 25.37 11.56 -15.91
CA GLU A 64 24.31 11.25 -16.89
C GLU A 64 24.86 10.66 -18.18
N TYR A 65 26.19 10.53 -18.31
CA TYR A 65 26.80 10.02 -19.52
C TYR A 65 26.50 8.52 -19.74
N GLU A 66 25.95 8.24 -20.92
CA GLU A 66 25.58 6.90 -21.36
C GLU A 66 26.63 6.29 -22.29
N SER A 67 27.62 5.59 -21.72
CA SER A 67 28.56 4.83 -22.53
C SER A 67 27.87 3.63 -23.19
N ALA A 68 27.86 3.60 -24.52
CA ALA A 68 27.28 2.52 -25.31
C ALA A 68 27.88 1.15 -24.95
N HIS A 69 29.17 1.12 -24.62
CA HIS A 69 29.86 -0.11 -24.21
C HIS A 69 29.38 -0.59 -22.85
N LEU A 70 29.41 0.28 -21.82
CA LEU A 70 29.03 -0.09 -20.45
C LEU A 70 27.54 -0.48 -20.35
N LEU A 71 26.70 0.11 -21.19
CA LEU A 71 25.26 -0.12 -21.16
C LEU A 71 24.81 -1.31 -22.02
N LYS A 72 25.69 -1.94 -22.80
CA LYS A 72 25.33 -3.00 -23.76
C LYS A 72 24.46 -4.11 -23.16
N PHE A 73 24.79 -4.60 -21.96
CA PHE A 73 24.01 -5.66 -21.29
C PHE A 73 22.74 -5.12 -20.63
N ILE A 74 22.81 -3.91 -20.06
CA ILE A 74 21.68 -3.26 -19.38
C ILE A 74 20.56 -2.92 -20.38
N ARG A 75 20.93 -2.43 -21.57
CA ARG A 75 19.99 -2.18 -22.67
C ARG A 75 19.30 -3.46 -23.13
N LYS A 76 20.02 -4.58 -23.23
CA LYS A 76 19.43 -5.90 -23.55
C LYS A 76 18.41 -6.37 -22.51
N LYS A 77 18.57 -5.97 -21.24
CA LYS A 77 17.59 -6.29 -20.18
C LYS A 77 16.37 -5.36 -20.18
N GLY A 78 16.28 -4.38 -21.07
CA GLY A 78 15.13 -3.51 -21.24
C GLY A 78 15.19 -2.19 -20.45
N ILE A 79 16.32 -1.86 -19.81
CA ILE A 79 16.52 -0.55 -19.19
C ILE A 79 17.01 0.40 -20.28
N LYS A 80 16.19 1.38 -20.67
CA LYS A 80 16.41 2.17 -21.90
C LYS A 80 17.09 3.53 -21.72
N LYS A 81 17.13 4.05 -20.49
CA LYS A 81 17.71 5.36 -20.17
C LYS A 81 18.56 5.30 -18.89
N GLY A 82 19.38 6.34 -18.69
CA GLY A 82 20.26 6.53 -17.55
C GLY A 82 21.60 5.80 -17.68
N ALA A 83 22.61 6.36 -17.01
CA ALA A 83 23.82 5.66 -16.65
C ALA A 83 23.51 4.62 -15.56
N SER A 84 24.22 3.49 -15.58
CA SER A 84 24.12 2.47 -14.54
C SER A 84 25.06 2.81 -13.38
N HIS A 85 24.73 2.29 -12.20
CA HIS A 85 25.62 2.34 -11.04
C HIS A 85 27.02 1.82 -11.40
N GLY A 86 28.06 2.55 -10.97
CA GLY A 86 29.47 2.22 -11.21
C GLY A 86 30.03 2.62 -12.58
N ASN A 87 29.23 3.21 -13.48
CA ASN A 87 29.71 3.63 -14.81
C ASN A 87 30.78 4.72 -14.77
N ASP A 88 30.66 5.68 -13.86
CA ASP A 88 31.68 6.70 -13.64
C ASP A 88 32.98 6.08 -13.10
N CYS A 89 32.87 5.19 -12.10
CA CYS A 89 34.01 4.44 -11.56
C CYS A 89 34.72 3.61 -12.64
N SER A 90 33.97 2.93 -13.52
CA SER A 90 34.56 2.16 -14.60
C SER A 90 35.44 2.99 -15.53
N LEU A 91 35.04 4.24 -15.79
CA LEU A 91 35.86 5.18 -16.55
C LEU A 91 37.08 5.60 -15.72
N ILE A 92 36.88 6.13 -14.51
CA ILE A 92 37.94 6.69 -13.65
C ILE A 92 39.08 5.68 -13.39
N PHE A 93 38.74 4.43 -13.13
CA PHE A 93 39.70 3.38 -12.79
C PHE A 93 40.15 2.54 -13.99
N ASP A 94 39.76 2.90 -15.21
CA ASP A 94 40.02 2.13 -16.44
C ASP A 94 39.66 0.64 -16.29
N ASN A 95 38.52 0.35 -15.66
CA ASN A 95 38.11 -1.00 -15.29
C ASN A 95 36.61 -1.22 -15.51
N GLN A 96 36.26 -1.83 -16.65
CA GLN A 96 34.87 -2.09 -17.02
C GLN A 96 34.13 -3.03 -16.05
N ASN A 97 34.86 -3.86 -15.31
CA ASN A 97 34.27 -4.85 -14.40
C ASN A 97 33.59 -4.20 -13.19
N LEU A 98 33.90 -2.93 -12.89
CA LEU A 98 33.26 -2.17 -11.80
C LEU A 98 31.78 -1.88 -12.10
N SER A 99 31.42 -1.70 -13.38
CA SER A 99 30.03 -1.59 -13.81
C SER A 99 29.36 -2.95 -13.97
N ASN A 100 30.06 -3.90 -14.60
CA ASN A 100 29.53 -5.22 -14.89
C ASN A 100 30.67 -6.20 -15.20
N SER A 101 30.77 -7.26 -14.41
CA SER A 101 31.81 -8.30 -14.55
C SER A 101 31.74 -9.11 -15.84
N MET A 102 30.63 -9.05 -16.58
CA MET A 102 30.48 -9.71 -17.88
C MET A 102 30.97 -8.85 -19.06
N LEU A 103 31.38 -7.60 -18.81
CA LEU A 103 31.95 -6.75 -19.86
C LEU A 103 33.35 -7.23 -20.23
N GLN A 104 33.61 -7.30 -21.53
CA GLN A 104 34.94 -7.55 -22.03
C GLN A 104 35.77 -6.27 -21.92
N LYS A 105 37.08 -6.41 -21.72
CA LYS A 105 37.99 -5.26 -21.78
C LYS A 105 38.03 -4.72 -23.21
N VAL A 106 37.63 -3.47 -23.40
CA VAL A 106 37.61 -2.78 -24.70
C VAL A 106 38.17 -1.38 -24.51
N ALA A 107 38.90 -0.88 -25.50
CA ALA A 107 39.40 0.49 -25.50
C ALA A 107 38.23 1.51 -25.49
N TRP A 108 38.36 2.54 -24.67
CA TRP A 108 37.42 3.66 -24.63
C TRP A 108 37.36 4.38 -25.98
N ASN A 109 36.14 4.68 -26.45
CA ASN A 109 35.94 5.51 -27.63
C ASN A 109 36.23 6.99 -27.32
N ASP A 110 36.22 7.86 -28.32
CA ASP A 110 36.57 9.27 -28.15
C ASP A 110 35.66 10.02 -27.17
N ASN A 111 34.37 9.66 -27.10
CA ASN A 111 33.44 10.27 -26.16
C ASN A 111 33.69 9.78 -24.73
N ASP A 112 33.92 8.48 -24.54
CA ASP A 112 34.31 7.90 -23.26
C ASP A 112 35.60 8.57 -22.74
N ARG A 113 36.60 8.76 -23.63
CA ARG A 113 37.87 9.43 -23.30
C ARG A 113 37.69 10.89 -22.89
N LYS A 114 36.81 11.65 -23.57
CA LYS A 114 36.49 13.03 -23.20
C LYS A 114 35.85 13.12 -21.81
N VAL A 115 34.93 12.20 -21.51
CA VAL A 115 34.29 12.15 -20.18
C VAL A 115 35.31 11.72 -19.12
N LEU A 116 36.16 10.73 -19.41
CA LEU A 116 37.25 10.31 -18.54
C LEU A 116 38.20 11.47 -18.20
N ASP A 117 38.65 12.20 -19.20
CA ASP A 117 39.54 13.37 -19.01
C ASP A 117 38.88 14.44 -18.12
N HIS A 118 37.59 14.69 -18.32
CA HIS A 118 36.84 15.59 -17.46
C HIS A 118 36.76 15.09 -16.01
N LEU A 119 36.46 13.80 -15.81
CA LEU A 119 36.40 13.16 -14.48
C LEU A 119 37.74 13.23 -13.75
N ILE A 120 38.85 12.95 -14.44
CA ILE A 120 40.21 13.02 -13.87
C ILE A 120 40.58 14.47 -13.56
N THR A 121 40.26 15.40 -14.47
CA THR A 121 40.58 16.82 -14.30
C THR A 121 39.88 17.42 -13.09
N GLN A 122 38.59 17.10 -12.87
CA GLN A 122 37.90 17.57 -11.65
C GLN A 122 38.52 17.00 -10.38
N MET A 123 38.85 15.70 -10.34
CA MET A 123 39.43 15.09 -9.14
C MET A 123 40.81 15.68 -8.84
N THR A 124 41.63 15.82 -9.87
CA THR A 124 42.97 16.41 -9.78
C THR A 124 42.88 17.86 -9.30
N ASN A 125 41.99 18.67 -9.86
CA ASN A 125 41.80 20.06 -9.42
C ASN A 125 41.27 20.14 -7.99
N PHE A 126 40.37 19.24 -7.58
CA PHE A 126 39.86 19.22 -6.21
C PHE A 126 40.97 18.87 -5.21
N ILE A 127 41.80 17.86 -5.52
CA ILE A 127 42.92 17.44 -4.66
C ILE A 127 43.93 18.58 -4.50
N HIS A 128 44.35 19.20 -5.60
CA HIS A 128 45.42 20.20 -5.58
C HIS A 128 44.96 21.58 -5.11
N LYS A 129 43.75 22.01 -5.49
CA LYS A 129 43.29 23.40 -5.34
C LYS A 129 42.10 23.54 -4.40
N ARG A 130 41.44 22.44 -4.03
CA ARG A 130 40.16 22.43 -3.30
C ARG A 130 39.09 23.33 -3.95
N ASN A 131 39.20 23.57 -5.25
CA ASN A 131 38.38 24.52 -5.99
C ASN A 131 38.18 24.05 -7.42
N LEU A 132 36.91 23.95 -7.82
CA LEU A 132 36.48 23.50 -9.15
C LEU A 132 35.80 24.59 -9.98
N SER A 133 35.69 25.82 -9.48
CA SER A 133 35.00 26.91 -10.19
C SER A 133 35.64 27.28 -11.53
N LYS A 134 36.96 27.07 -11.68
CA LYS A 134 37.65 27.29 -12.96
C LYS A 134 37.22 26.33 -14.08
N ILE A 135 36.69 25.17 -13.70
CA ILE A 135 36.10 24.19 -14.63
C ILE A 135 34.57 24.20 -14.52
N GLY A 136 33.99 25.33 -14.09
CA GLY A 136 32.56 25.64 -14.06
C GLY A 136 31.71 24.90 -13.03
N PHE A 137 32.31 24.19 -12.08
CA PHE A 137 31.56 23.62 -10.97
C PHE A 137 31.11 24.71 -9.99
N VAL A 138 29.84 24.63 -9.59
CA VAL A 138 29.27 25.49 -8.56
C VAL A 138 29.37 24.80 -7.21
N ARG A 139 29.78 25.56 -6.19
CA ARG A 139 29.90 25.05 -4.82
C ARG A 139 28.51 24.72 -4.29
N PHE A 140 28.38 23.53 -3.73
CA PHE A 140 27.18 23.12 -3.02
C PHE A 140 27.11 23.82 -1.66
N SER A 141 25.94 24.33 -1.30
CA SER A 141 25.68 24.98 -0.01
C SER A 141 24.25 24.70 0.48
N PRO A 142 23.93 24.94 1.77
CA PRO A 142 22.59 24.68 2.28
C PRO A 142 21.48 25.48 1.57
N LEU A 143 21.81 26.73 1.17
CA LEU A 143 20.89 27.64 0.47
C LEU A 143 20.89 27.46 -1.04
N HIS A 144 22.01 27.01 -1.61
CA HIS A 144 22.17 26.76 -3.03
C HIS A 144 22.73 25.35 -3.24
N ARG A 145 21.81 24.38 -3.31
CA ARG A 145 22.10 22.95 -3.42
C ARG A 145 22.41 22.56 -4.87
N ALA A 146 23.46 23.14 -5.43
CA ALA A 146 23.82 22.95 -6.83
C ALA A 146 24.61 21.66 -7.08
N ALA A 147 24.33 21.00 -8.19
CA ALA A 147 25.16 19.96 -8.77
C ALA A 147 25.49 20.27 -10.23
N THR A 148 26.64 19.78 -10.66
CA THR A 148 27.11 19.89 -12.05
C THR A 148 26.84 18.58 -12.79
N LYS A 149 26.16 18.66 -13.93
CA LYS A 149 25.89 17.48 -14.75
C LYS A 149 27.13 17.09 -15.55
N ILE A 150 27.45 15.80 -15.56
CA ILE A 150 28.51 15.21 -16.37
C ILE A 150 27.85 14.34 -17.45
N ASN A 151 27.86 14.85 -18.68
CA ASN A 151 27.25 14.23 -19.86
C ASN A 151 28.24 14.26 -21.05
N THR A 152 27.75 13.99 -22.27
CA THR A 152 28.59 13.94 -23.47
C THR A 152 29.13 15.31 -23.86
N ALA A 153 30.46 15.44 -23.78
CA ALA A 153 31.32 16.51 -24.31
C ALA A 153 31.15 17.92 -23.71
N GLY A 154 31.86 18.18 -22.61
CA GLY A 154 32.51 19.47 -22.32
C GLY A 154 31.62 20.69 -22.02
N ASN A 155 30.34 20.61 -22.33
CA ASN A 155 29.37 21.64 -21.99
C ASN A 155 28.94 21.37 -20.56
N ILE A 156 29.56 22.10 -19.64
CA ILE A 156 29.05 22.27 -18.28
C ILE A 156 27.68 22.91 -18.46
N VAL A 157 26.65 22.06 -18.45
CA VAL A 157 25.27 22.51 -18.39
C VAL A 157 25.11 23.28 -17.09
N SER A 158 24.35 24.37 -17.14
CA SER A 158 24.04 25.18 -15.96
C SER A 158 23.77 24.32 -14.73
N PRO A 159 24.29 24.72 -13.56
CA PRO A 159 24.09 23.98 -12.32
C PRO A 159 22.60 23.69 -12.12
N VAL A 160 22.29 22.47 -11.68
CA VAL A 160 20.92 22.05 -11.39
C VAL A 160 20.74 21.81 -9.90
N ASP A 161 19.48 21.80 -9.45
CA ASP A 161 19.16 21.38 -8.09
C ASP A 161 19.64 19.94 -7.86
N PHE A 162 20.41 19.71 -6.81
CA PHE A 162 20.91 18.40 -6.41
C PHE A 162 19.84 17.66 -5.61
N TYR A 163 18.72 17.36 -6.29
CA TYR A 163 17.65 16.50 -5.81
C TYR A 163 17.13 16.87 -4.40
N SER A 164 16.90 18.16 -4.17
CA SER A 164 16.35 18.66 -2.91
C SER A 164 14.98 18.06 -2.64
N ASN A 165 14.14 17.96 -3.66
CA ASN A 165 12.80 17.37 -3.59
C ASN A 165 12.83 15.87 -3.20
N VAL A 166 13.78 15.10 -3.72
CA VAL A 166 13.97 13.68 -3.40
C VAL A 166 14.39 13.52 -1.95
N THR A 167 15.33 14.35 -1.49
CA THR A 167 15.85 14.29 -0.12
C THR A 167 14.78 14.67 0.90
N VAL A 168 14.02 15.74 0.64
CA VAL A 168 12.88 16.16 1.47
C VAL A 168 11.82 15.06 1.52
N PHE A 169 11.53 14.41 0.40
CA PHE A 169 10.58 13.31 0.39
C PHE A 169 11.04 12.15 1.29
N TRP A 170 12.23 11.61 1.06
CA TRP A 170 12.70 10.41 1.77
C TRP A 170 13.08 10.65 3.24
N TYR A 171 13.64 11.81 3.59
CA TYR A 171 14.15 12.07 4.94
C TYR A 171 13.30 13.03 5.78
N GLU A 172 12.32 13.72 5.20
CA GLU A 172 11.40 14.57 5.97
C GLU A 172 9.96 14.04 5.85
N THR A 173 9.48 13.79 4.63
CA THR A 173 8.08 13.39 4.41
C THR A 173 7.80 11.96 4.87
N ILE A 174 8.60 10.97 4.47
CA ILE A 174 8.37 9.56 4.84
C ILE A 174 8.39 9.37 6.37
N PRO A 175 9.36 9.89 7.13
CA PRO A 175 9.35 9.78 8.58
C PRO A 175 8.09 10.37 9.23
N ILE A 176 7.59 11.50 8.71
CA ILE A 176 6.31 12.07 9.17
C ILE A 176 5.17 11.10 8.87
N VAL A 177 5.07 10.57 7.65
CA VAL A 177 4.03 9.61 7.26
C VAL A 177 4.08 8.33 8.10
N GLU A 178 5.26 7.84 8.47
CA GLU A 178 5.43 6.69 9.35
C GLU A 178 4.98 6.95 10.80
N GLN A 179 5.16 8.20 11.25
CA GLN A 179 4.73 8.69 12.55
C GLN A 179 3.25 9.04 12.61
N LEU A 180 2.60 9.28 11.46
CA LEU A 180 1.14 9.40 11.37
C LEU A 180 0.50 8.07 11.73
N SER A 181 0.34 7.81 13.03
CA SER A 181 -0.68 6.90 13.52
C SER A 181 -2.02 7.50 13.13
N VAL A 182 -2.46 7.19 11.92
CA VAL A 182 -3.89 7.09 11.70
C VAL A 182 -4.28 5.87 12.51
N GLU A 183 -4.51 6.08 13.81
CA GLU A 183 -5.56 5.34 14.47
C GLU A 183 -6.69 5.36 13.46
N PRO A 184 -7.21 4.21 13.04
CA PRO A 184 -8.43 4.22 12.29
C PRO A 184 -9.43 4.92 13.20
N HIS A 185 -9.58 6.22 12.99
CA HIS A 185 -10.85 6.85 13.18
C HIS A 185 -11.67 6.16 12.10
N TYR A 186 -12.14 4.95 12.42
CA TYR A 186 -13.56 4.75 12.34
C TYR A 186 -14.16 5.94 13.10
N ARG A 187 -14.29 7.08 12.41
CA ARG A 187 -15.64 7.55 12.16
C ARG A 187 -16.33 6.35 11.55
N LEU A 188 -16.78 5.47 12.42
CA LEU A 188 -18.16 5.07 12.44
C LEU A 188 -18.93 6.37 12.21
N LEU A 189 -19.02 6.78 10.93
CA LEU A 189 -20.30 6.95 10.32
C LEU A 189 -21.03 5.63 10.57
N LEU A 190 -21.47 5.44 11.83
CA LEU A 190 -22.86 5.26 12.07
C LEU A 190 -23.51 6.40 11.29
N LYS A 191 -23.67 6.21 9.96
CA LYS A 191 -24.99 6.28 9.38
C LYS A 191 -25.79 5.55 10.43
N SER A 192 -26.47 6.30 11.29
CA SER A 192 -27.43 5.75 12.23
C SER A 192 -28.19 4.78 11.37
N CYS A 193 -27.95 3.48 11.58
CA CYS A 193 -28.71 2.47 10.93
C CYS A 193 -30.08 2.72 11.52
N THR A 194 -30.90 3.50 10.80
CA THR A 194 -32.26 3.86 11.18
C THR A 194 -33.14 2.61 11.24
N MET A 195 -32.61 1.44 10.83
CA MET A 195 -33.21 0.13 11.05
C MET A 195 -32.70 -0.61 12.30
N CYS A 196 -31.65 -0.15 12.97
CA CYS A 196 -31.04 -0.85 14.10
C CYS A 196 -31.51 -0.33 15.47
N GLN A 197 -32.32 0.75 15.49
CA GLN A 197 -32.98 1.26 16.70
C GLN A 197 -34.51 1.20 16.56
N TYR A 198 -35.04 -0.03 16.63
CA TYR A 198 -36.43 -0.41 16.97
C TYR A 198 -37.56 -0.10 15.94
N PRO A 199 -38.69 -0.87 15.89
CA PRO A 199 -39.23 -1.78 16.91
C PRO A 199 -39.86 -3.08 16.34
N TYR A 200 -39.12 -4.20 16.22
CA TYR A 200 -39.79 -5.50 16.02
C TYR A 200 -40.16 -6.21 17.32
N LYS A 201 -39.67 -5.75 18.48
CA LYS A 201 -40.07 -6.32 19.77
C LYS A 201 -41.56 -6.14 20.05
N ALA A 202 -42.11 -4.95 19.85
CA ALA A 202 -43.52 -4.68 20.10
C ALA A 202 -44.47 -5.55 19.24
N PRO A 203 -44.37 -5.58 17.89
CA PRO A 203 -45.22 -6.44 17.08
C PRO A 203 -44.95 -7.93 17.32
N PHE A 204 -43.70 -8.34 17.60
CA PHE A 204 -43.39 -9.74 17.94
C PHE A 204 -44.07 -10.18 19.23
N TYR A 205 -44.03 -9.38 20.31
CA TYR A 205 -44.71 -9.71 21.56
C TYR A 205 -46.23 -9.67 21.42
N ILE A 206 -46.79 -8.76 20.60
CA ILE A 206 -48.24 -8.75 20.31
C ILE A 206 -48.65 -10.04 19.60
N ILE A 207 -47.91 -10.46 18.56
CA ILE A 207 -48.18 -11.72 17.84
C ILE A 207 -48.00 -12.93 18.77
N LEU A 208 -46.96 -12.92 19.62
CA LEU A 208 -46.69 -13.99 20.57
C LEU A 208 -47.81 -14.12 21.62
N ILE A 209 -48.27 -13.01 22.19
CA ILE A 209 -49.39 -13.01 23.15
C ILE A 209 -50.68 -13.50 22.46
N ALA A 210 -50.96 -13.06 21.23
CA ALA A 210 -52.11 -13.53 20.48
C ALA A 210 -52.08 -15.05 20.25
N LEU A 211 -50.91 -15.60 19.87
CA LEU A 211 -50.72 -17.04 19.69
C LEU A 211 -50.89 -17.82 21.00
N ILE A 212 -50.40 -17.29 22.12
CA ILE A 212 -50.59 -17.91 23.45
C ILE A 212 -52.07 -17.92 23.83
N LEU A 213 -52.81 -16.83 23.61
CA LEU A 213 -54.24 -16.79 23.91
C LEU A 213 -55.05 -17.75 23.04
N ILE A 214 -54.71 -17.89 21.75
CA ILE A 214 -55.35 -18.86 20.84
C ILE A 214 -55.08 -20.29 21.31
N THR A 215 -53.85 -20.62 21.70
CA THR A 215 -53.51 -21.97 22.19
C THR A 215 -54.22 -22.30 23.51
N ILE A 216 -54.33 -21.33 24.44
CA ILE A 216 -55.13 -21.50 25.67
C ILE A 216 -56.61 -21.71 25.31
N GLY A 217 -57.17 -20.92 24.40
CA GLY A 217 -58.57 -21.09 23.95
C GLY A 217 -58.83 -22.46 23.33
N LEU A 218 -57.92 -22.95 22.48
CA LEU A 218 -57.99 -24.28 21.89
C LEU A 218 -57.84 -25.39 22.95
N LEU A 219 -56.93 -25.24 23.91
CA LEU A 219 -56.78 -26.18 25.03
C LEU A 219 -58.04 -26.23 25.90
N ILE A 220 -58.64 -25.08 26.22
CA ILE A 220 -59.91 -25.02 26.95
C ILE A 220 -61.01 -25.72 26.13
N ALA A 221 -61.12 -25.47 24.83
CA ALA A 221 -62.09 -26.13 23.96
C ALA A 221 -61.86 -27.66 23.90
N CYS A 222 -60.62 -28.11 23.77
CA CYS A 222 -60.27 -29.53 23.81
C CYS A 222 -60.58 -30.18 25.16
N ILE A 223 -60.30 -29.50 26.28
CA ILE A 223 -60.67 -29.97 27.62
C ILE A 223 -62.19 -29.99 27.78
N HIS A 224 -62.91 -29.00 27.25
CA HIS A 224 -64.38 -28.96 27.30
C HIS A 224 -65.02 -30.04 26.42
N GLN A 225 -64.42 -30.36 25.27
CA GLN A 225 -64.82 -31.48 24.42
C GLN A 225 -64.52 -32.83 25.09
N GLN A 226 -63.32 -33.00 25.69
CA GLN A 226 -63.01 -34.21 26.48
C GLN A 226 -63.93 -34.35 27.70
N LYS A 227 -64.27 -33.26 28.38
CA LYS A 227 -65.28 -33.27 29.46
C LYS A 227 -66.66 -33.61 28.91
N ARG A 228 -67.11 -33.09 27.76
CA ARG A 228 -68.38 -33.51 27.15
C ARG A 228 -68.41 -34.98 26.72
N VAL A 229 -67.27 -35.55 26.32
CA VAL A 229 -67.16 -36.98 25.99
C VAL A 229 -67.13 -37.85 27.25
N LYS A 230 -66.49 -37.40 28.35
CA LYS A 230 -66.52 -38.08 29.66
C LYS A 230 -67.82 -37.87 30.45
N TYR A 231 -68.58 -36.81 30.18
CA TYR A 231 -69.92 -36.50 30.71
C TYR A 231 -71.03 -36.78 29.68
N LYS A 232 -70.84 -37.78 28.80
CA LYS A 232 -71.94 -38.69 28.45
C LYS A 232 -71.83 -39.88 29.41
N PRO A 233 -72.40 -39.80 30.62
CA PRO A 233 -72.44 -40.94 31.51
C PRO A 233 -73.45 -41.91 30.90
N THR A 234 -73.13 -43.20 30.85
CA THR A 234 -73.83 -44.25 31.60
C THR A 234 -75.37 -44.22 31.77
N THR A 235 -76.14 -43.45 31.02
CA THR A 235 -77.62 -43.48 31.05
C THR A 235 -78.17 -44.60 30.16
N TYR A 236 -77.48 -44.92 29.07
CA TYR A 236 -77.89 -46.01 28.16
C TYR A 236 -77.53 -47.41 28.69
N ALA A 237 -76.43 -47.53 29.46
CA ALA A 237 -76.03 -48.82 30.04
C ALA A 237 -76.91 -49.21 31.24
N ILE A 238 -77.26 -48.25 32.11
CA ILE A 238 -78.09 -48.49 33.31
C ILE A 238 -79.57 -48.73 32.94
N MET A 239 -80.08 -48.08 31.88
CA MET A 239 -81.44 -48.38 31.38
C MET A 239 -81.59 -49.78 30.79
N HIS A 240 -80.52 -50.34 30.20
CA HIS A 240 -80.58 -51.66 29.60
C HIS A 240 -80.58 -52.77 30.67
N GLU A 241 -79.78 -52.63 31.73
CA GLU A 241 -79.81 -53.57 32.86
C GLU A 241 -81.11 -53.48 33.70
N LEU A 242 -81.68 -52.30 33.88
CA LEU A 242 -82.97 -52.17 34.57
C LEU A 242 -84.15 -52.75 33.76
N ARG A 243 -84.04 -52.84 32.44
CA ARG A 243 -85.07 -53.46 31.58
C ARG A 243 -84.97 -54.99 31.57
N THR A 244 -83.78 -55.57 31.74
CA THR A 244 -83.61 -57.03 31.86
C THR A 244 -84.14 -57.54 33.19
N VAL A 245 -83.85 -56.85 34.31
CA VAL A 245 -84.37 -57.25 35.64
C VAL A 245 -85.90 -57.15 35.72
N LYS A 246 -86.51 -56.13 35.09
CA LYS A 246 -87.97 -55.98 35.06
C LYS A 246 -88.69 -57.03 34.20
N ASN A 247 -88.01 -57.63 33.22
CA ASN A 247 -88.59 -58.70 32.41
C ASN A 247 -88.48 -60.06 33.10
N ASP A 248 -87.44 -60.29 33.91
CA ASP A 248 -87.28 -61.53 34.67
C ASP A 248 -88.28 -61.63 35.84
N GLU A 249 -88.63 -60.52 36.51
CA GLU A 249 -89.67 -60.53 37.55
C GLU A 249 -91.07 -60.85 37.01
N LYS A 250 -91.34 -60.58 35.73
CA LYS A 250 -92.63 -60.90 35.09
C LYS A 250 -92.79 -62.38 34.73
N LEU A 251 -91.70 -63.15 34.70
CA LEU A 251 -91.70 -64.58 34.38
C LEU A 251 -91.80 -65.49 35.61
N VAL A 252 -91.63 -64.95 36.82
CA VAL A 252 -91.71 -65.71 38.09
C VAL A 252 -93.09 -65.61 38.75
N MET A 253 -94.01 -64.81 38.21
CA MET A 253 -95.39 -64.66 38.70
C MET A 253 -96.48 -65.15 37.74
N SER A 254 -96.21 -66.19 36.93
CA SER A 254 -97.25 -66.98 36.24
C SER A 254 -97.34 -68.39 36.78
#